data_AF-A0A2V8PWH0-F1
#
_entry.id   AF-A0A2V8PWH0-F1
#
_cell.length_a   1.000
_cell.length_b   1.000
_cell.length_c   1.000
_cell.angle_alpha   90.00
_cell.angle_beta   90.00
_cell.angle_gamma   90.00
#
_symmetry.space_group_name_H-M   'P 1'
#
loop_
_entity.id
_entity.type
_entity.pdbx_description
1 polymer ?
#
loop_
_entity_poly.entity_id
_entity_poly.type
_entity_poly.pdbx_seq_one_letter_code
_entity_poly.pdbx_strand_id
1 'polypeptide(L)'
;MVGTRATPVHFDGADNLLVQIFGRKKLILIPPAESEKLYYPCLRLGHVHYSPVDIEDPDFVQFPKFKDATLFEVTLEPGEILFIPVRWWHHARSLETAISLNFWWYSMRSLFRMRHPYFVFHKDRVTKKLLNVR
;
A
#
# COMPACT_ATOMS: atom_id res chain seq x y z
N MET A 1 -6.31 -27.41 -2.64
CA MET A 1 -6.59 -26.26 -1.75
C MET A 1 -7.18 -25.15 -2.62
N VAL A 2 -8.37 -24.66 -2.29
CA VAL A 2 -9.01 -23.60 -3.07
C VAL A 2 -8.13 -22.34 -2.96
N GLY A 3 -7.52 -21.93 -4.07
CA GLY A 3 -6.63 -20.78 -4.11
C GLY A 3 -7.38 -19.50 -3.78
N THR A 4 -7.19 -18.99 -2.58
CA THR A 4 -7.74 -17.71 -2.16
C THR A 4 -7.05 -16.58 -2.93
N ARG A 5 -7.83 -15.67 -3.52
CA ARG A 5 -7.31 -14.53 -4.30
C ARG A 5 -6.67 -13.50 -3.38
N ALA A 6 -5.45 -13.07 -3.73
CA ALA A 6 -4.72 -11.99 -3.08
C ALA A 6 -4.52 -10.83 -4.05
N THR A 7 -4.55 -9.61 -3.51
CA THR A 7 -4.18 -8.38 -4.19
C THR A 7 -2.85 -7.92 -3.59
N PRO A 8 -1.77 -7.84 -4.41
CA PRO A 8 -0.45 -7.43 -3.93
C PRO A 8 -0.47 -6.07 -3.25
N VAL A 9 0.56 -5.80 -2.44
CA VAL A 9 0.69 -4.54 -1.72
C VAL A 9 0.77 -3.34 -2.67
N HIS A 10 -0.17 -2.42 -2.53
CA HIS A 10 -0.29 -1.20 -3.32
C HIS A 10 -0.91 -0.07 -2.50
N PHE A 11 -0.96 1.14 -3.05
CA PHE A 11 -1.74 2.23 -2.47
C PHE A 11 -2.64 2.90 -3.51
N ASP A 12 -3.75 3.47 -3.05
CA ASP A 12 -4.70 4.20 -3.90
C ASP A 12 -4.51 5.72 -3.84
N GLY A 13 -4.95 6.39 -4.92
CA GLY A 13 -5.02 7.85 -5.04
C GLY A 13 -6.26 8.48 -4.40
N ALA A 14 -7.19 7.68 -3.88
CA ALA A 14 -8.41 8.12 -3.22
C ALA A 14 -8.47 7.61 -1.77
N ASP A 15 -9.30 8.23 -0.94
CA ASP A 15 -9.73 7.60 0.31
C ASP A 15 -10.71 6.46 -0.03
N ASN A 16 -10.72 5.40 0.76
CA ASN A 16 -11.56 4.22 0.51
C ASN A 16 -12.27 3.75 1.80
N LEU A 17 -13.55 3.39 1.70
CA LEU A 17 -14.25 2.57 2.68
C LEU A 17 -14.48 1.18 2.09
N LEU A 18 -13.79 0.20 2.65
CA LEU A 18 -13.97 -1.21 2.32
C LEU A 18 -15.01 -1.80 3.27
N VAL A 19 -16.18 -2.12 2.73
CA VAL A 19 -17.28 -2.77 3.45
C VAL A 19 -17.26 -4.26 3.13
N GLN A 20 -17.12 -5.10 4.15
CA GLN A 20 -17.15 -6.55 3.99
C GLN A 20 -18.60 -7.06 4.04
N ILE A 21 -19.05 -7.71 2.97
CA ILE A 21 -20.46 -8.13 2.83
C ILE A 21 -20.63 -9.62 3.12
N PHE A 22 -19.72 -10.46 2.63
CA PHE A 22 -19.78 -11.91 2.80
C PHE A 22 -18.38 -12.51 2.86
N GLY A 23 -18.22 -13.60 3.62
CA GLY A 23 -16.92 -14.24 3.89
C GLY A 23 -15.94 -13.28 4.57
N ARG A 24 -14.70 -13.75 4.77
CA ARG A 24 -13.67 -12.95 5.46
C ARG A 24 -12.55 -12.50 4.54
N LYS A 25 -11.98 -11.34 4.88
CA LYS A 25 -10.86 -10.76 4.16
C LYS A 25 -9.79 -10.28 5.14
N LYS A 26 -8.57 -10.82 5.03
CA LYS A 26 -7.40 -10.32 5.74
C LYS A 26 -6.82 -9.14 4.98
N LEU A 27 -6.55 -8.05 5.68
CA LEU A 27 -5.80 -6.91 5.17
C LEU A 27 -4.56 -6.67 6.02
N ILE A 28 -3.50 -6.23 5.34
CA ILE A 28 -2.29 -5.71 5.98
C ILE A 28 -2.13 -4.28 5.52
N LEU A 29 -2.12 -3.34 6.44
CA LEU A 29 -1.96 -1.91 6.21
C LEU A 29 -0.55 -1.48 6.62
N ILE A 30 0.09 -0.66 5.77
CA ILE A 30 1.39 -0.06 6.07
C ILE A 30 1.27 1.46 5.90
N PRO A 31 1.69 2.26 6.90
CA PRO A 31 1.62 3.70 6.81
C PRO A 31 2.39 4.25 5.60
N PRO A 32 1.90 5.32 4.98
CA PRO A 32 2.61 6.00 3.90
C PRO A 32 4.06 6.39 4.26
N ALA A 33 4.37 6.67 5.52
CA ALA A 33 5.71 7.00 6.00
C ALA A 33 6.74 5.86 5.77
N GLU A 34 6.28 4.62 5.62
CA GLU A 34 7.13 3.44 5.42
C GLU A 34 7.40 3.14 3.94
N SER A 35 7.01 4.03 3.03
CA SER A 35 7.13 3.82 1.57
C SER A 35 8.55 3.43 1.11
N GLU A 36 9.61 3.92 1.77
CA GLU A 36 10.99 3.53 1.45
C GLU A 36 11.25 2.05 1.71
N LYS A 37 10.65 1.49 2.77
CA LYS A 37 10.76 0.06 3.14
C LYS A 37 9.96 -0.84 2.20
N LEU A 38 8.99 -0.26 1.50
CA LEU A 38 8.24 -0.88 0.39
C LEU A 38 8.87 -0.62 -0.98
N TYR A 39 10.09 -0.07 -1.03
CA TYR A 39 10.84 0.14 -2.27
C TYR A 39 10.12 1.04 -3.30
N TYR A 40 9.34 2.01 -2.81
CA TYR A 40 8.70 3.05 -3.63
C TYR A 40 9.65 4.25 -3.88
N PRO A 41 9.64 4.86 -5.09
CA PRO A 41 8.88 4.47 -6.27
C PRO A 41 9.51 3.28 -7.02
N CYS A 42 8.71 2.26 -7.33
CA CYS A 42 9.16 1.15 -8.15
C CYS A 42 8.88 1.41 -9.63
N LEU A 43 9.80 2.12 -10.29
CA LEU A 43 9.69 2.43 -11.72
C LEU A 43 9.78 1.19 -12.63
N ARG A 44 10.27 0.04 -12.10
CA ARG A 44 10.43 -1.21 -12.84
C ARG A 44 9.13 -1.92 -13.17
N LEU A 45 8.07 -1.68 -12.40
CA LEU A 45 6.80 -2.39 -12.55
C LEU A 45 5.83 -1.70 -13.53
N GLY A 46 6.19 -0.56 -14.12
CA GLY A 46 5.28 0.25 -14.95
C GLY A 46 4.11 0.89 -14.16
N HIS A 47 3.89 0.46 -12.91
CA HIS A 47 2.86 0.95 -12.01
C HIS A 47 3.51 1.46 -10.72
N VAL A 48 3.58 2.78 -10.57
CA VAL A 48 4.19 3.43 -9.39
C VAL A 48 3.47 3.13 -8.07
N HIS A 49 2.24 2.61 -8.14
CA HIS A 49 1.38 2.37 -6.98
C HIS A 49 1.62 1.02 -6.29
N TYR A 50 2.39 0.12 -6.89
CA TYR A 50 2.68 -1.21 -6.34
C TYR A 50 4.09 -1.28 -5.75
N SER A 51 4.22 -2.08 -4.69
CA SER A 51 5.52 -2.49 -4.17
C SER A 51 5.98 -3.77 -4.88
N PRO A 52 7.29 -3.95 -5.13
CA PRO A 52 7.83 -5.20 -5.63
C PRO A 52 7.93 -6.29 -4.55
N VAL A 53 7.69 -5.95 -3.27
CA VAL A 53 7.77 -6.90 -2.16
C VAL A 53 6.53 -7.79 -2.16
N ASP A 54 6.71 -9.10 -2.20
CA ASP A 54 5.67 -10.04 -1.78
C ASP A 54 5.61 -10.05 -0.25
N ILE A 55 4.50 -9.63 0.33
CA ILE A 55 4.35 -9.53 1.78
C ILE A 55 4.03 -10.89 2.43
N GLU A 56 3.53 -11.85 1.65
CA GLU A 56 3.20 -13.18 2.16
C GLU A 56 4.44 -14.10 2.19
N ASP A 57 5.40 -13.85 1.29
CA ASP A 57 6.70 -14.52 1.24
C ASP A 57 7.83 -13.52 0.89
N PRO A 58 8.24 -12.65 1.83
CA PRO A 58 9.19 -11.58 1.55
C PRO A 58 10.61 -12.10 1.33
N ASP A 59 11.16 -11.87 0.13
CA ASP A 59 12.59 -12.04 -0.15
C ASP A 59 13.40 -10.95 0.57
N PHE A 60 13.89 -11.29 1.76
CA PHE A 60 14.69 -10.40 2.58
C PHE A 60 16.13 -10.21 2.11
N VAL A 61 16.61 -11.00 1.15
CA VAL A 61 17.91 -10.79 0.50
C VAL A 61 17.77 -9.66 -0.51
N GLN A 62 16.70 -9.70 -1.32
CA GLN A 62 16.39 -8.66 -2.29
C GLN A 62 15.82 -7.39 -1.65
N PHE A 63 14.99 -7.55 -0.60
CA PHE A 63 14.25 -6.47 0.06
C PHE A 63 14.55 -6.33 1.57
N PRO A 64 15.83 -6.17 1.99
CA PRO A 64 16.21 -6.17 3.41
C PRO A 64 15.54 -5.08 4.26
N LYS A 65 15.20 -3.92 3.68
CA LYS A 65 14.55 -2.80 4.41
C LYS A 65 13.13 -3.14 4.87
N PHE A 66 12.49 -4.12 4.23
CA PHE A 66 11.14 -4.51 4.56
C PHE A 66 11.04 -5.16 5.95
N LYS A 67 12.14 -5.74 6.47
CA LYS A 67 12.21 -6.30 7.83
C LYS A 67 11.79 -5.32 8.91
N ASP A 68 12.07 -4.05 8.70
CA ASP A 68 11.82 -3.00 9.68
C ASP A 68 10.48 -2.29 9.44
N ALA A 69 9.65 -2.76 8.51
CA ALA A 69 8.36 -2.14 8.20
C ALA A 69 7.36 -2.36 9.34
N THR A 70 6.55 -1.33 9.61
CA THR A 70 5.46 -1.43 10.58
C THR A 70 4.19 -1.92 9.88
N LEU A 71 3.71 -3.11 10.25
CA LEU A 71 2.53 -3.74 9.66
C LEU A 71 1.35 -3.68 10.63
N PHE A 72 0.17 -3.30 10.14
CA PHE A 72 -1.09 -3.39 10.86
C PHE A 72 -1.97 -4.45 10.19
N GLU A 73 -2.21 -5.56 10.86
CA GLU A 73 -3.06 -6.63 10.33
C GLU A 73 -4.48 -6.53 10.88
N VAL A 74 -5.46 -6.75 10.01
CA VAL A 74 -6.88 -6.84 10.37
C VAL A 74 -7.56 -7.92 9.54
N THR A 75 -8.47 -8.68 10.13
CA THR A 75 -9.38 -9.54 9.38
C THR A 75 -10.77 -8.94 9.48
N LEU A 76 -11.36 -8.63 8.33
CA LEU A 76 -12.73 -8.13 8.26
C LEU A 76 -13.71 -9.29 8.19
N GLU A 77 -14.65 -9.25 9.11
CA GLU A 77 -15.84 -10.10 9.18
C GLU A 77 -17.01 -9.47 8.40
N PRO A 78 -18.01 -10.26 7.96
CA PRO A 78 -19.22 -9.71 7.34
C PRO A 78 -19.91 -8.65 8.22
N GLY A 79 -20.21 -7.49 7.63
CA GLY A 79 -20.80 -6.34 8.31
C GLY A 79 -19.78 -5.30 8.80
N GLU A 80 -18.50 -5.62 8.81
CA GLU A 80 -17.45 -4.68 9.22
C GLU A 80 -17.02 -3.76 8.08
N ILE A 81 -16.52 -2.58 8.47
CA ILE A 81 -16.08 -1.54 7.56
C ILE A 81 -14.67 -1.11 7.95
N LEU A 82 -13.78 -1.07 6.97
CA LEU A 82 -12.44 -0.54 7.11
C LEU A 82 -12.28 0.75 6.31
N PHE A 83 -11.90 1.81 7.01
CA PHE A 83 -11.44 3.02 6.36
C PHE A 83 -9.96 2.91 6.00
N ILE A 84 -9.64 3.04 4.72
CA ILE A 84 -8.28 3.05 4.18
C ILE A 84 -7.99 4.47 3.68
N PRO A 85 -7.19 5.27 4.41
CA PRO A 85 -6.91 6.63 3.99
C PRO A 85 -6.04 6.64 2.73
N VAL A 86 -6.15 7.69 1.92
CA VAL A 86 -5.37 7.84 0.68
C VAL A 86 -3.88 7.60 0.91
N ARG A 87 -3.21 6.97 -0.05
CA ARG A 87 -1.78 6.57 -0.01
C ARG A 87 -1.40 5.53 1.04
N TRP A 88 -2.32 5.02 1.86
CA TRP A 88 -2.00 3.89 2.74
C TRP A 88 -1.76 2.66 1.89
N TRP A 89 -0.61 2.05 2.12
CA TRP A 89 -0.27 0.80 1.49
C TRP A 89 -1.12 -0.30 2.10
N HIS A 90 -1.63 -1.18 1.25
CA HIS A 90 -2.47 -2.27 1.69
C HIS A 90 -2.29 -3.51 0.81
N HIS A 91 -2.22 -4.66 1.47
CA HIS A 91 -2.37 -5.99 0.88
C HIS A 91 -3.72 -6.56 1.32
N ALA A 92 -4.40 -7.29 0.45
CA ALA A 92 -5.69 -7.88 0.77
C ALA A 92 -5.74 -9.34 0.29
N ARG A 93 -6.16 -10.24 1.17
CA ARG A 93 -6.38 -11.67 0.87
C ARG A 93 -7.76 -12.08 1.35
N SER A 94 -8.58 -12.62 0.45
CA SER A 94 -9.80 -13.30 0.87
C SER A 94 -9.42 -14.60 1.59
N LEU A 95 -9.98 -14.91 2.76
CA LEU A 95 -9.66 -16.17 3.46
C LEU A 95 -10.53 -17.34 2.97
N GLU A 96 -11.64 -17.01 2.30
CA GLU A 96 -12.62 -17.90 1.71
C GLU A 96 -13.34 -17.19 0.55
N THR A 97 -14.42 -17.78 0.02
CA THR A 97 -15.30 -17.05 -0.91
C THR A 97 -15.85 -15.81 -0.22
N ALA A 98 -15.51 -14.63 -0.74
CA ALA A 98 -15.80 -13.37 -0.08
C ALA A 98 -16.29 -12.29 -1.05
N ILE A 99 -17.17 -11.42 -0.57
CA ILE A 99 -17.73 -10.27 -1.29
C ILE A 99 -17.49 -9.02 -0.44
N SER A 100 -16.97 -7.97 -1.06
CA SER A 100 -16.76 -6.66 -0.43
C SER A 100 -17.11 -5.54 -1.41
N LEU A 101 -17.48 -4.38 -0.88
CA LEU A 101 -17.72 -3.16 -1.64
C LEU A 101 -16.71 -2.09 -1.24
N ASN A 102 -16.15 -1.39 -2.23
CA ASN A 102 -15.30 -0.22 -2.01
C ASN A 102 -16.08 1.05 -2.36
N PHE A 103 -15.97 2.05 -1.50
CA PHE A 103 -16.43 3.41 -1.78
C PHE A 103 -15.21 4.32 -1.85
N TRP A 104 -14.86 4.75 -3.07
CA TRP A 104 -13.74 5.68 -3.27
C TRP A 104 -14.23 7.10 -3.42
N TRP A 105 -13.53 8.04 -2.79
CA TRP A 105 -13.77 9.47 -2.99
C TRP A 105 -12.50 10.29 -2.84
N TYR A 106 -12.53 11.49 -3.43
CA TYR A 106 -11.49 12.49 -3.27
C TYR A 106 -12.02 13.60 -2.35
N SER A 107 -11.41 13.75 -1.18
CA SER A 107 -11.62 14.91 -0.33
C SER A 107 -10.58 15.99 -0.61
N MET A 108 -10.82 17.23 -0.19
CA MET A 108 -9.77 18.26 -0.22
C MET A 108 -8.52 17.78 0.52
N ARG A 109 -8.68 17.07 1.65
CA ARG A 109 -7.57 16.49 2.39
C ARG A 109 -6.82 15.45 1.57
N SER A 110 -7.52 14.61 0.80
CA SER A 110 -6.90 13.61 -0.09
C SER A 110 -6.13 14.30 -1.21
N LEU A 111 -6.70 15.35 -1.81
CA LEU A 111 -6.05 16.17 -2.83
C LEU A 111 -4.80 16.88 -2.28
N PHE A 112 -4.87 17.43 -1.07
CA PHE A 112 -3.70 18.01 -0.39
C PHE A 112 -2.65 16.94 -0.09
N ARG A 113 -3.02 15.76 0.41
CA ARG A 113 -2.09 14.63 0.65
C ARG A 113 -1.47 14.07 -0.63
N MET A 114 -2.19 14.13 -1.76
CA MET A 114 -1.60 13.83 -3.07
C MET A 114 -0.56 14.88 -3.47
N ARG A 115 -0.79 16.16 -3.16
CA ARG A 115 0.13 17.28 -3.47
C ARG A 115 1.25 17.50 -2.44
N HIS A 116 1.16 16.91 -1.25
CA HIS A 116 2.04 17.27 -0.14
C HIS A 116 3.45 16.67 -0.30
N PRO A 117 4.51 17.50 -0.21
CA PRO A 117 5.88 17.17 -0.57
C PRO A 117 6.58 16.11 0.29
N TYR A 118 6.04 15.69 1.43
CA TYR A 118 6.60 14.57 2.21
C TYR A 118 6.65 13.24 1.42
N PHE A 119 5.96 13.16 0.27
CA PHE A 119 6.00 12.04 -0.68
C PHE A 119 6.75 12.29 -1.99
N VAL A 120 7.12 13.54 -2.26
CA VAL A 120 7.88 13.95 -3.46
C VAL A 120 9.35 14.17 -3.11
N PHE A 121 9.69 14.28 -1.83
CA PHE A 121 10.99 14.75 -1.36
C PHE A 121 11.89 13.64 -0.80
N HIS A 122 12.30 12.73 -1.68
CA HIS A 122 13.74 12.42 -1.79
C HIS A 122 14.41 13.37 -2.78
N LYS A 123 13.90 14.60 -2.89
CA LYS A 123 14.38 15.59 -3.85
C LYS A 123 15.86 15.89 -3.59
N ASP A 124 16.31 15.75 -2.35
CA ASP A 124 17.70 16.02 -1.94
C ASP A 124 18.71 14.93 -2.30
N ARG A 125 18.32 13.65 -2.52
CA ARG A 125 19.28 12.61 -2.94
C ARG A 125 19.52 12.60 -4.45
N VAL A 126 18.52 12.95 -5.26
CA VAL A 126 18.67 12.96 -6.73
C VAL A 126 19.29 14.28 -7.21
N THR A 127 18.90 15.42 -6.65
CA THR A 127 19.50 16.71 -7.04
C THR A 127 20.95 16.87 -6.59
N LYS A 128 21.35 16.34 -5.42
CA LYS A 128 22.76 16.34 -5.00
C LYS A 128 23.66 15.46 -5.88
N LYS A 129 23.13 14.42 -6.52
CA LYS A 129 23.91 13.53 -7.40
C LYS A 129 24.11 14.12 -8.81
N LEU A 130 23.18 14.96 -9.26
CA LEU A 130 23.26 15.64 -10.57
C LEU A 130 24.03 16.97 -10.51
N LEU A 131 24.12 17.61 -9.34
CA LEU A 131 24.84 18.89 -9.16
C LEU A 131 26.30 18.72 -8.71
N ASN A 132 26.76 17.50 -8.41
CA ASN A 132 28.14 17.20 -8.02
C ASN A 132 28.94 16.45 -9.09
N VAL A 133 28.51 16.48 -10.35
CA VAL A 133 29.42 16.19 -11.47
C VAL A 133 30.25 17.46 -11.70
N ARG A 134 31.40 17.52 -11.04
CA ARG A 134 32.54 18.29 -11.54
C ARG A 134 33.29 17.44 -12.55
#